data_AF-A0A8H8MRS1-F1
#
_entry.id   AF-A0A8H8MRS1-F1
#
_cell.length_a   1.000
_cell.length_b   1.000
_cell.length_c   1.000
_cell.angle_alpha   90.00
_cell.angle_beta   90.00
_cell.angle_gamma   90.00
#
_symmetry.space_group_name_H-M   'P 1'
#
loop_
_entity.id
_entity.type
_entity.pdbx_description
1 polymer ?
#
loop_
_entity_poly.entity_id
_entity_poly.type
_entity_poly.pdbx_seq_one_letter_code
_entity_poly.pdbx_strand_id
1 'polypeptide(L)'
;MTAPGVNKDLLENLFPPPSFASAFKISSVPTPNAVITLESTTTLQRLLKDNHQRHHVFFNKIWFHNHLAHHLFSAYTIGALQAAFDEHAWYQPPAYKSPERITHEIWKKFLGEEE
;
A
#
# COMPACT_ATOMS: atom_id res chain seq x y z
N MET A 1 1.89 -7.81 18.81
CA MET A 1 2.22 -8.72 17.70
C MET A 1 3.03 -7.92 16.69
N THR A 2 4.29 -8.27 16.48
CA THR A 2 5.22 -7.54 15.60
C THR A 2 4.99 -7.93 14.15
N ALA A 3 4.83 -6.93 13.28
CA ALA A 3 4.77 -7.12 11.83
C ALA A 3 5.93 -8.03 11.37
N PRO A 4 5.72 -8.91 10.37
CA PRO A 4 6.79 -9.76 9.87
C PRO A 4 8.02 -8.95 9.51
N GLY A 5 9.20 -9.53 9.76
CA GLY A 5 10.48 -8.99 9.31
C GLY A 5 10.55 -9.06 7.80
N VAL A 6 9.81 -8.18 7.12
CA VAL A 6 9.90 -8.01 5.68
C VAL A 6 11.33 -7.59 5.38
N ASN A 7 11.99 -8.31 4.48
CA ASN A 7 13.31 -7.94 4.00
C ASN A 7 13.22 -6.49 3.49
N LYS A 8 14.06 -5.60 4.05
CA LYS A 8 14.00 -4.16 3.74
C LYS A 8 14.21 -3.89 2.26
N ASP A 9 15.16 -4.59 1.63
CA ASP A 9 15.44 -4.43 0.20
C ASP A 9 14.24 -4.87 -0.65
N LEU A 10 13.58 -5.97 -0.28
CA LEU A 10 12.34 -6.39 -0.93
C LEU A 10 11.24 -5.34 -0.75
N LEU A 11 11.08 -4.79 0.45
CA LEU A 11 10.07 -3.77 0.71
C LEU A 11 10.31 -2.50 -0.11
N GLU A 12 11.56 -2.07 -0.24
CA GLU A 12 11.91 -0.92 -1.11
C GLU A 12 11.57 -1.22 -2.58
N ASN A 13 11.86 -2.42 -3.07
CA ASN A 13 11.58 -2.83 -4.44
C ASN A 13 10.08 -2.94 -4.75
N LEU A 14 9.24 -3.27 -3.76
CA LEU A 14 7.78 -3.37 -3.92
C LEU A 14 7.08 -2.01 -4.04
N PHE A 15 7.70 -0.93 -3.54
CA PHE A 15 7.11 0.40 -3.51
C PHE A 15 8.01 1.44 -4.19
N PRO A 16 8.30 1.30 -5.50
CA PRO A 16 9.08 2.30 -6.23
C PRO A 16 8.31 3.63 -6.32
N PRO A 17 9.01 4.77 -6.47
CA PRO A 17 8.37 6.05 -6.68
C PRO A 17 7.57 6.04 -7.99
N PRO A 18 6.38 6.69 -8.05
CA PRO A 18 5.62 6.81 -9.29
C PRO A 18 6.44 7.50 -10.39
N SER A 19 6.41 6.94 -11.59
CA SER A 19 7.07 7.54 -12.76
C SER A 19 6.06 8.32 -13.59
N PHE A 20 6.39 9.58 -13.87
CA PHE A 20 5.60 10.46 -14.74
C PHE A 20 6.24 10.65 -16.12
N ALA A 21 7.22 9.81 -16.49
CA ALA A 21 7.96 9.93 -17.75
C ALA A 21 7.05 9.97 -18.99
N SER A 22 5.91 9.26 -18.96
CA SER A 22 4.93 9.26 -20.06
C SER A 22 4.15 10.58 -20.18
N ALA A 23 3.93 11.30 -19.08
CA ALA A 23 3.24 12.60 -19.09
C ALA A 23 4.03 13.66 -19.86
N PHE A 24 5.36 13.54 -19.89
CA PHE A 24 6.24 14.45 -20.64
C PHE A 24 6.37 14.07 -22.14
N LYS A 25 5.83 12.93 -22.56
CA LYS A 25 5.88 12.46 -23.96
C LYS A 25 4.56 12.64 -24.70
N ILE A 26 3.44 12.74 -23.98
CA ILE A 26 2.10 12.76 -24.56
C ILE A 26 1.38 14.02 -24.08
N SER A 27 1.15 14.97 -24.99
CA SER A 27 0.55 16.28 -24.71
C SER A 27 -0.87 16.22 -24.10
N SER A 28 -1.61 15.12 -24.30
CA SER A 28 -2.95 14.91 -23.74
C SER A 28 -2.95 14.31 -22.34
N VAL A 29 -1.81 13.91 -21.79
CA VAL A 29 -1.72 13.39 -20.43
C VAL A 29 -1.57 14.55 -19.44
N PRO A 30 -2.39 14.62 -18.39
CA PRO A 30 -2.23 15.64 -17.35
C PRO A 30 -0.82 15.63 -16.77
N THR A 31 -0.20 16.81 -16.68
CA THR A 31 1.08 16.96 -16.02
C THR A 31 0.92 16.82 -14.50
N PRO A 32 1.97 16.32 -13.80
CA PRO A 32 1.99 16.34 -12.35
C PRO A 32 1.77 17.77 -11.83
N ASN A 33 0.88 17.93 -10.86
CA ASN A 33 0.63 19.24 -10.27
C ASN A 33 1.71 19.59 -9.23
N ALA A 34 1.70 20.85 -8.75
CA ALA A 34 2.68 21.36 -7.79
C ALA A 34 2.72 20.61 -6.45
N VAL A 35 1.71 19.79 -6.17
CA VAL A 35 1.60 18.96 -4.95
C VAL A 35 2.48 17.70 -5.03
N ILE A 36 2.84 17.28 -6.25
CA ILE A 36 3.75 16.16 -6.48
C ILE A 36 5.19 16.67 -6.34
N THR A 37 5.81 16.35 -5.19
CA THR A 37 7.15 16.75 -4.80
C THR A 37 7.92 15.53 -4.29
N LEU A 38 9.23 15.67 -4.07
CA LEU A 38 10.01 14.61 -3.43
C LEU A 38 9.44 14.24 -2.05
N GLU A 39 9.05 15.24 -1.26
CA GLU A 39 8.48 15.04 0.07
C GLU A 39 7.14 14.29 0.02
N SER A 40 6.22 14.67 -0.86
CA SER A 40 4.94 13.97 -0.99
C SER A 40 5.12 12.56 -1.56
N THR A 41 6.09 12.36 -2.46
CA THR A 41 6.48 11.02 -2.96
C THR A 41 7.01 10.13 -1.83
N THR A 42 7.94 10.64 -1.02
CA THR A 42 8.48 9.90 0.14
C THR A 42 7.39 9.59 1.16
N THR A 43 6.47 10.52 1.38
CA THR A 43 5.32 10.32 2.27
C THR A 43 4.39 9.22 1.75
N LEU A 44 4.05 9.25 0.46
CA LEU A 44 3.25 8.20 -0.17
C LEU A 44 3.91 6.83 0.00
N GLN A 45 5.20 6.71 -0.32
CA GLN A 45 5.93 5.44 -0.17
C GLN A 45 5.92 4.95 1.29
N ARG A 46 6.16 5.85 2.25
CA ARG A 46 6.11 5.52 3.68
C ARG A 46 4.74 4.96 4.08
N LEU A 47 3.66 5.64 3.70
CA LEU A 47 2.30 5.27 4.07
C LEU A 47 1.85 3.97 3.39
N LEU A 48 2.24 3.75 2.12
CA LEU A 48 1.96 2.48 1.42
C LEU A 48 2.69 1.30 2.09
N LYS A 49 3.94 1.48 2.50
CA LYS A 49 4.71 0.47 3.24
C LYS A 49 4.08 0.20 4.61
N ASP A 50 3.71 1.25 5.34
CA ASP A 50 3.05 1.11 6.66
C ASP A 50 1.75 0.33 6.54
N ASN A 51 0.92 0.65 5.53
CA ASN A 51 -0.30 -0.10 5.22
C ASN A 51 -0.01 -1.58 4.93
N HIS A 52 0.96 -1.86 4.04
CA HIS A 52 1.32 -3.22 3.69
C HIS A 52 1.83 -4.06 4.86
N GLN A 53 2.59 -3.44 5.77
CA GLN A 53 3.20 -4.15 6.90
C GLN A 53 2.25 -4.36 8.06
N ARG A 54 1.34 -3.41 8.29
CA ARG A 54 0.51 -3.38 9.51
C ARG A 54 -0.90 -3.88 9.31
N HIS A 55 -1.46 -3.75 8.12
CA HIS A 55 -2.89 -3.91 7.92
C HIS A 55 -3.22 -5.13 7.09
N HIS A 56 -4.28 -5.81 7.50
CA HIS A 56 -4.81 -6.95 6.77
C HIS A 56 -5.35 -6.52 5.40
N VAL A 57 -5.38 -7.46 4.44
CA VAL A 57 -5.90 -7.20 3.09
C VAL A 57 -7.42 -7.04 3.08
N PHE A 58 -8.11 -7.57 4.10
CA PHE A 58 -9.54 -7.38 4.33
C PHE A 58 -9.78 -6.63 5.64
N PHE A 59 -10.70 -5.66 5.64
CA PHE A 59 -11.04 -4.91 6.85
C PHE A 59 -12.22 -5.47 7.63
N ASN A 60 -12.88 -6.51 7.11
CA ASN A 60 -14.02 -7.15 7.76
C ASN A 60 -14.15 -8.63 7.38
N LYS A 61 -15.08 -9.34 8.05
CA LYS A 61 -15.35 -10.78 7.84
C LYS A 61 -16.21 -11.11 6.61
N ILE A 62 -16.66 -10.09 5.89
CA ILE A 62 -17.41 -10.26 4.62
C ILE A 62 -16.52 -9.94 3.40
N TRP A 63 -15.19 -9.93 3.61
CA TRP A 63 -14.18 -9.83 2.55
C TRP A 63 -14.14 -8.50 1.79
N PHE A 64 -14.54 -7.39 2.41
CA PHE A 64 -14.22 -6.08 1.84
C PHE A 64 -12.74 -5.79 2.01
N HIS A 65 -12.09 -5.49 0.88
CA HIS A 65 -10.65 -5.28 0.84
C HIS A 65 -10.26 -3.92 1.41
N ASN A 66 -9.05 -3.84 1.92
CA ASN A 66 -8.42 -2.63 2.38
C ASN A 66 -8.22 -1.65 1.21
N HIS A 67 -9.00 -0.57 1.20
CA HIS A 67 -8.97 0.46 0.15
C HIS A 67 -7.90 1.55 0.38
N LEU A 68 -7.12 1.47 1.46
CA LEU A 68 -6.23 2.55 1.88
C LEU A 68 -5.18 2.89 0.82
N ALA A 69 -4.63 1.88 0.13
CA ALA A 69 -3.67 2.11 -0.96
C ALA A 69 -4.28 2.92 -2.12
N HIS A 70 -5.52 2.61 -2.51
CA HIS A 70 -6.22 3.34 -3.57
C HIS A 70 -6.45 4.80 -3.15
N HIS A 71 -6.93 5.02 -1.92
CA HIS A 71 -7.17 6.37 -1.44
C HIS A 71 -5.87 7.17 -1.32
N LEU A 72 -4.75 6.55 -0.90
CA LEU A 72 -3.45 7.21 -0.85
C LEU A 72 -2.98 7.72 -2.22
N PHE A 73 -3.21 6.97 -3.31
CA PHE A 73 -2.89 7.45 -4.67
C PHE A 73 -3.77 8.61 -5.09
N SER A 74 -5.05 8.62 -4.74
CA SER A 74 -5.94 9.76 -4.99
C SER A 74 -5.53 10.97 -4.13
N ALA A 75 -5.24 10.75 -2.85
CA ALA A 75 -4.81 11.78 -1.91
C ALA A 75 -3.46 12.39 -2.29
N TYR A 76 -2.58 11.61 -2.91
CA TYR A 76 -1.29 12.06 -3.42
C TYR A 76 -1.42 13.19 -4.44
N THR A 77 -2.39 13.09 -5.35
CA THR A 77 -2.59 14.11 -6.39
C THR A 77 -3.31 15.35 -5.86
N ILE A 78 -3.84 15.34 -4.63
CA ILE A 78 -4.55 16.50 -4.04
C ILE A 78 -3.93 17.00 -2.73
N GLY A 79 -2.84 16.38 -2.25
CA GLY A 79 -2.08 16.84 -1.08
C GLY A 79 -2.66 16.46 0.27
N ALA A 80 -3.48 15.41 0.31
CA ALA A 80 -4.23 14.99 1.50
C ALA A 80 -3.75 13.66 2.11
N LEU A 81 -2.49 13.27 1.86
CA LEU A 81 -1.96 11.93 2.17
C LEU A 81 -2.18 11.47 3.61
N GLN A 82 -1.75 12.28 4.60
CA GLN A 82 -1.85 11.88 6.00
C GLN A 82 -3.30 11.82 6.47
N ALA A 83 -4.13 12.78 6.06
CA ALA A 83 -5.57 12.79 6.37
C ALA A 83 -6.27 11.54 5.80
N ALA A 84 -5.97 11.17 4.55
CA ALA A 84 -6.50 9.95 3.94
C ALA A 84 -6.04 8.67 4.65
N PHE A 85 -4.81 8.68 5.19
CA PHE A 85 -4.30 7.57 5.97
C PHE A 85 -5.03 7.43 7.31
N ASP A 86 -5.12 8.53 8.06
CA ASP A 86 -5.71 8.57 9.40
C ASP A 86 -7.20 8.19 9.37
N GLU A 87 -7.93 8.60 8.32
CA GLU A 87 -9.35 8.27 8.11
C GLU A 87 -9.59 6.75 8.02
N HIS A 88 -8.62 6.01 7.46
CA HIS A 88 -8.83 4.60 7.12
C HIS A 88 -8.04 3.62 7.97
N ALA A 89 -6.86 3.98 8.45
CA ALA A 89 -5.94 3.08 9.12
C ALA A 89 -6.50 2.53 10.45
N TRP A 90 -7.30 3.32 11.16
CA TRP A 90 -7.75 2.98 12.52
C TRP A 90 -8.67 1.76 12.57
N TYR A 91 -9.45 1.50 11.53
CA TYR A 91 -10.37 0.35 11.47
C TYR A 91 -9.78 -0.85 10.74
N GLN A 92 -8.59 -0.74 10.16
CA GLN A 92 -7.93 -1.86 9.50
C GLN A 92 -7.46 -2.87 10.55
N PRO A 93 -7.86 -4.15 10.46
CA PRO A 93 -7.32 -5.21 11.29
C PRO A 93 -5.80 -5.34 11.12
N PRO A 94 -5.08 -5.83 12.14
CA PRO A 94 -3.65 -6.08 12.00
C PRO A 94 -3.36 -7.18 10.97
N ALA A 95 -2.30 -7.00 10.19
CA ALA A 95 -1.75 -8.07 9.36
C ALA A 95 -1.23 -9.22 10.23
N TYR A 96 -1.29 -10.45 9.71
CA TYR A 96 -0.76 -11.64 10.36
C TYR A 96 0.28 -12.33 9.46
N LYS A 97 1.06 -13.24 10.06
CA LYS A 97 2.08 -13.99 9.34
C LYS A 97 1.46 -15.21 8.68
N SER A 98 1.79 -15.43 7.40
CA SER A 98 1.52 -16.71 6.75
C SER A 98 2.12 -17.85 7.58
N PRO A 99 1.38 -18.96 7.82
CA PRO A 99 1.87 -20.09 8.60
C PRO A 99 3.19 -20.66 8.07
N GLU A 100 3.34 -20.68 6.75
CA GLU A 100 4.58 -21.04 6.06
C GLU A 100 4.82 -20.18 4.82
N ARG A 101 6.03 -20.27 4.26
CA ARG A 101 6.38 -19.56 3.03
C ARG A 101 5.54 -20.09 1.88
N ILE A 102 4.68 -19.25 1.30
CA ILE A 102 3.86 -19.59 0.15
C ILE A 102 4.75 -20.04 -1.02
N THR A 103 4.47 -21.24 -1.53
CA THR A 103 5.05 -21.79 -2.76
C THR A 103 3.94 -22.12 -3.75
N HIS A 104 4.31 -22.44 -5.00
CA HIS A 104 3.35 -22.81 -6.04
C HIS A 104 2.55 -24.08 -5.70
N GLU A 105 3.10 -24.94 -4.84
CA GLU A 105 2.47 -26.19 -4.42
C GLU A 105 1.46 -25.97 -3.28
N ILE A 106 1.71 -24.97 -2.41
CA ILE A 106 0.98 -24.81 -1.13
C ILE A 106 0.14 -23.54 -1.04
N TRP A 107 0.09 -22.70 -2.07
CA TRP A 107 -0.60 -21.40 -1.99
C TRP A 107 -2.11 -21.48 -1.65
N LYS A 108 -2.75 -22.63 -1.85
CA LYS A 108 -4.15 -22.87 -1.45
C LYS A 108 -4.30 -23.50 -0.06
N LYS A 109 -3.22 -24.03 0.52
CA LYS A 109 -3.27 -24.88 1.71
C LYS A 109 -3.86 -24.17 2.93
N PHE A 110 -3.56 -22.87 3.09
CA PHE A 110 -4.03 -22.05 4.21
C PHE A 110 -4.98 -20.93 3.76
N LEU A 111 -5.61 -21.09 2.60
CA LEU A 111 -6.48 -20.04 2.07
C LEU A 111 -7.73 -19.94 2.95
N GLY A 112 -7.91 -18.80 3.62
CA GLY A 112 -9.01 -18.57 4.56
C GLY A 112 -8.75 -19.08 5.97
N GLU A 113 -7.56 -19.63 6.25
CA GLU A 113 -7.12 -19.97 7.60
C GLU A 113 -6.40 -18.76 8.21
N GLU A 114 -7.12 -17.99 9.03
CA GLU A 114 -6.61 -16.78 9.69
C GLU A 114 -6.22 -17.02 11.17
N GLU A 115 -6.40 -18.25 11.68
CA GLU A 115 -6.13 -18.68 13.07
C GLU A 115 -4.90 -19.59 13.21
#